data_AF-A0A957D8C7-F1
#
_entry.id   AF-A0A957D8C7-F1
#
_cell.length_a   1.000
_cell.length_b   1.000
_cell.length_c   1.000
_cell.angle_alpha   90.00
_cell.angle_beta   90.00
_cell.angle_gamma   90.00
#
_symmetry.space_group_name_H-M   'P 1'
#
loop_
_entity.id
_entity.type
_entity.pdbx_description
1 polymer ?
#
loop_
_entity_poly.entity_id
_entity_poly.type
_entity_poly.pdbx_seq_one_letter_code
_entity_poly.pdbx_strand_id
1 'polypeptide(L)'
;MAKIPISKRYYEPIPGETHKAWLAFCVYRDMGNGRSLDKAWRQAKGKTNGRHARHWATWSAKSHWVSRCQAYDNAVMKEARRKVQDERASRYAEIYGRYW
;
A
#
# COMPACT_ATOMS: atom_id res chain seq x y z
N MET A 1 18.83 -13.95 -2.06
CA MET A 1 18.24 -12.61 -1.76
C MET A 1 17.33 -12.77 -0.55
N ALA A 2 17.65 -12.11 0.56
CA ALA A 2 16.94 -12.30 1.83
C ALA A 2 15.48 -11.84 1.73
N LYS A 3 14.54 -12.75 1.99
CA LYS A 3 13.11 -12.43 2.12
C LYS A 3 12.97 -11.54 3.36
N ILE A 4 12.50 -10.31 3.15
CA ILE A 4 12.27 -9.36 4.24
C ILE A 4 11.27 -10.00 5.23
N PRO A 5 11.59 -10.07 6.54
CA PRO A 5 10.72 -10.72 7.51
C PRO A 5 9.37 -10.02 7.64
N ILE A 6 8.32 -10.84 7.72
CA ILE A 6 6.90 -10.48 7.68
C ILE A 6 6.44 -9.63 8.88
N SER A 7 7.30 -9.44 9.89
CA SER A 7 6.97 -8.82 11.18
C SER A 7 6.97 -7.29 11.17
N LYS A 8 7.58 -6.64 10.18
CA LYS A 8 7.54 -5.17 10.05
C LYS A 8 6.39 -4.81 9.13
N ARG A 9 5.49 -3.89 9.54
CA ARG A 9 4.41 -3.37 8.69
C ARG A 9 5.04 -3.03 7.33
N TYR A 10 4.65 -3.74 6.27
CA TYR A 10 5.29 -3.73 4.94
C TYR A 10 5.39 -2.34 4.27
N TYR A 11 4.82 -1.33 4.91
CA TYR A 11 4.76 0.08 4.52
C TYR A 11 5.68 1.01 5.34
N GLU A 12 6.46 0.50 6.29
CA GLU A 12 7.47 1.26 7.05
C GLU A 12 8.81 1.38 6.29
N PRO A 13 9.68 2.36 6.61
CA PRO A 13 11.02 2.43 6.07
C PRO A 13 11.83 1.15 6.32
N ILE A 14 12.51 0.66 5.28
CA ILE A 14 13.42 -0.49 5.40
C ILE A 14 14.84 -0.03 5.76
N PRO A 15 15.65 -0.85 6.45
CA PRO A 15 17.03 -0.53 6.74
C PRO A 15 17.82 -0.22 5.45
N GLY A 16 18.55 0.91 5.43
CA GLY A 16 19.32 1.35 4.26
C GLY A 16 18.50 2.02 3.16
N GLU A 17 17.19 2.20 3.33
CA GLU A 17 16.37 3.03 2.44
C GLU A 17 16.55 4.51 2.80
N THR A 18 16.98 5.30 1.82
CA THR A 18 17.09 6.75 2.02
C THR A 18 15.71 7.35 2.24
N HIS A 19 15.62 8.43 3.03
CA HIS A 19 14.37 9.13 3.28
C HIS A 19 13.66 9.57 1.99
N LYS A 20 14.41 9.99 0.95
CA LYS A 20 13.87 10.35 -0.36
C LYS A 20 13.21 9.16 -1.08
N ALA A 21 13.84 7.99 -1.01
CA ALA A 21 13.30 6.77 -1.59
C ALA A 21 12.03 6.31 -0.84
N TRP A 22 12.02 6.44 0.49
CA TRP A 22 10.85 6.12 1.30
C TRP A 22 9.66 7.05 1.01
N LEU A 23 9.88 8.37 0.91
CA LEU A 23 8.82 9.30 0.54
C LEU A 23 8.27 9.03 -0.87
N ALA A 24 9.14 8.71 -1.83
CA ALA A 24 8.73 8.32 -3.16
C ALA A 24 7.88 7.03 -3.16
N PHE A 25 8.25 6.07 -2.32
CA PHE A 25 7.46 4.85 -2.11
C PHE A 25 6.09 5.15 -1.50
N CYS A 26 5.99 6.05 -0.52
CA CYS A 26 4.71 6.46 0.06
C CYS A 26 3.76 7.00 -1.01
N VAL A 27 4.24 7.91 -1.87
CA VAL A 27 3.45 8.43 -3.00
C VAL A 27 3.02 7.28 -3.91
N TYR A 28 3.93 6.38 -4.29
CA TYR A 28 3.62 5.24 -5.16
C TYR A 28 2.57 4.29 -4.56
N ARG A 29 2.64 4.01 -3.26
CA ARG A 29 1.68 3.18 -2.51
C ARG A 29 0.30 3.84 -2.49
N ASP A 30 0.23 5.13 -2.19
CA ASP A 30 -1.02 5.86 -1.99
C ASP A 30 -1.81 6.04 -3.30
N MET A 31 -1.18 5.82 -4.45
CA MET A 31 -1.86 5.79 -5.76
C MET A 31 -2.81 4.59 -5.96
N GLY A 32 -2.72 3.53 -5.15
CA GLY A 32 -3.63 2.39 -5.24
C GLY A 32 -3.61 1.70 -6.61
N ASN A 33 -4.78 1.28 -7.12
CA ASN A 33 -4.93 0.46 -8.32
C ASN A 33 -4.39 1.11 -9.62
N GLY A 34 -4.26 2.44 -9.64
CA GLY A 34 -3.75 3.20 -10.79
C GLY A 34 -2.25 3.47 -10.78
N ARG A 35 -1.50 2.83 -9.87
CA ARG A 35 -0.08 3.09 -9.61
C ARG A 35 0.80 2.87 -10.85
N SER A 36 1.75 3.78 -11.02
CA SER A 36 2.80 3.69 -12.03
C SER A 36 3.98 4.55 -11.55
N LEU A 37 5.21 4.11 -11.82
CA LEU A 37 6.40 4.90 -11.47
C LEU A 37 6.36 6.29 -12.09
N ASP A 38 5.88 6.39 -13.34
CA ASP A 38 5.76 7.67 -14.04
C ASP A 38 4.76 8.59 -13.36
N LYS A 39 3.59 8.06 -12.99
CA LYS A 39 2.54 8.86 -12.33
C LYS A 39 2.95 9.27 -10.93
N ALA A 40 3.53 8.35 -10.16
CA ALA A 40 4.01 8.63 -8.81
C ALA A 40 5.14 9.66 -8.82
N TRP A 41 6.07 9.57 -9.79
CA TRP A 41 7.13 10.55 -9.96
C TRP A 41 6.60 11.93 -10.32
N ARG A 42 5.64 12.00 -11.26
CA ARG A 42 4.95 13.25 -11.64
C ARG A 42 4.29 13.90 -10.44
N GLN A 43 3.53 13.13 -9.66
CA GLN A 43 2.87 13.60 -8.44
C GLN A 43 3.90 14.09 -7.41
N ALA A 44 4.96 13.33 -7.15
CA ALA A 44 6.01 13.71 -6.20
C ALA A 44 6.83 14.94 -6.64
N LYS A 45 6.82 15.28 -7.93
CA LYS A 45 7.55 16.43 -8.49
C LYS A 45 6.65 17.59 -8.90
N GLY A 46 5.33 17.49 -8.72
CA GLY A 46 4.38 18.50 -9.19
C GLY A 46 4.42 18.68 -10.71
N LYS A 47 4.73 17.62 -11.47
CA LYS A 47 4.82 17.64 -12.93
C LYS A 47 3.58 17.02 -13.55
N THR A 48 3.13 17.56 -14.68
CA THR A 48 2.01 17.01 -15.46
C THR A 48 2.47 15.89 -16.40
N ASN A 49 3.69 15.98 -16.92
CA ASN A 49 4.20 15.14 -18.01
C ASN A 49 5.61 14.58 -17.70
N GLY A 50 6.08 13.62 -18.50
CA GLY A 50 7.46 13.10 -18.45
C GLY A 50 7.61 11.75 -17.75
N ARG A 51 8.72 11.05 -17.99
CA ARG A 51 9.00 9.74 -17.38
C ARG A 51 9.69 9.87 -16.03
N HIS A 52 9.57 8.84 -15.21
CA HIS A 52 10.28 8.75 -13.94
C HIS A 52 11.81 8.79 -14.16
N ALA A 53 12.51 9.36 -13.18
CA ALA A 53 13.96 9.35 -13.20
C ALA A 53 14.50 7.93 -12.99
N ARG A 54 15.64 7.58 -13.61
CA ARG A 54 16.24 6.23 -13.58
C ARG A 54 16.42 5.67 -12.17
N HIS A 55 16.75 6.51 -11.20
CA HIS A 55 16.92 6.10 -9.80
C HIS A 55 15.62 5.63 -9.13
N TRP A 56 14.44 6.06 -9.59
CA TRP A 56 13.15 5.53 -9.10
C TRP A 56 12.96 4.07 -9.48
N ALA A 57 13.36 3.68 -10.70
CA ALA A 57 13.33 2.28 -11.10
C ALA A 57 14.26 1.42 -10.22
N THR A 58 15.46 1.92 -9.95
CA THR A 58 16.42 1.26 -9.05
C THR A 58 15.88 1.14 -7.63
N TRP A 59 15.27 2.19 -7.08
CA TRP A 59 14.64 2.13 -5.74
C TRP A 59 13.47 1.17 -5.71
N SER A 60 12.61 1.21 -6.73
CA SER A 60 11.46 0.30 -6.84
C SER A 60 11.87 -1.16 -6.86
N ALA A 61 12.92 -1.49 -7.62
CA ALA A 61 13.46 -2.84 -7.69
C ALA A 61 14.14 -3.25 -6.38
N LYS A 62 15.05 -2.41 -5.85
CA LYS A 62 15.85 -2.73 -4.65
C LYS A 62 15.00 -2.83 -3.38
N SER A 63 14.00 -1.96 -3.24
CA SER A 63 13.11 -1.93 -2.08
C SER A 63 11.81 -2.71 -2.32
N HIS A 64 11.70 -3.48 -3.40
CA HIS A 64 10.55 -4.34 -3.72
C HIS A 64 9.19 -3.63 -3.59
N TRP A 65 9.05 -2.45 -4.20
CA TRP A 65 7.86 -1.60 -4.01
C TRP A 65 6.55 -2.31 -4.34
N VAL A 66 6.53 -3.08 -5.44
CA VAL A 66 5.34 -3.82 -5.88
C VAL A 66 4.88 -4.81 -4.81
N SER A 67 5.80 -5.63 -4.29
CA SER A 67 5.48 -6.63 -3.25
C SER A 67 5.02 -5.96 -1.95
N ARG A 68 5.64 -4.83 -1.57
CA ARG A 68 5.23 -4.05 -0.40
C ARG A 68 3.82 -3.46 -0.56
N CYS A 69 3.52 -2.91 -1.74
CA CYS A 69 2.18 -2.41 -2.05
C CYS A 69 1.14 -3.54 -2.03
N GLN A 70 1.44 -4.71 -2.60
CA GLN A 70 0.54 -5.85 -2.57
C GLN A 70 0.24 -6.32 -1.14
N ALA A 71 1.26 -6.36 -0.27
CA ALA A 71 1.06 -6.68 1.14
C ALA A 71 0.19 -5.62 1.85
N TYR A 72 0.38 -4.33 1.53
CA TYR A 72 -0.45 -3.25 2.04
C TYR A 72 -1.91 -3.38 1.56
N ASP A 73 -2.13 -3.57 0.27
CA ASP A 73 -3.46 -3.71 -0.33
C ASP A 73 -4.20 -4.91 0.28
N ASN A 74 -3.52 -6.05 0.43
CA ASN A 74 -4.08 -7.24 1.05
C ASN A 74 -4.49 -7.00 2.51
N ALA A 75 -3.67 -6.26 3.27
CA ALA A 75 -3.99 -5.91 4.65
C ALA A 75 -5.21 -4.97 4.72
N VAL A 76 -5.28 -3.96 3.86
CA VAL A 76 -6.42 -3.04 3.77
C VAL A 76 -7.69 -3.79 3.36
N MET A 77 -7.62 -4.69 2.38
CA MET A 77 -8.75 -5.50 1.94
C MET A 77 -9.23 -6.47 3.02
N LYS A 78 -8.30 -7.10 3.76
CA LYS A 78 -8.65 -7.97 4.89
C LYS A 78 -9.39 -7.20 5.97
N GLU A 79 -8.92 -6.00 6.30
CA GLU A 79 -9.55 -5.11 7.28
C GLU A 79 -10.96 -4.67 6.83
N ALA A 80 -11.10 -4.26 5.57
CA ALA A 80 -12.39 -3.89 5.00
C ALA A 80 -13.39 -5.06 5.01
N ARG A 81 -12.95 -6.28 4.67
CA ARG A 81 -13.78 -7.49 4.74
C ARG A 81 -14.25 -7.79 6.15
N ARG A 82 -13.36 -7.64 7.15
CA ARG A 82 -13.71 -7.85 8.56
C ARG A 82 -14.81 -6.89 9.00
N LYS A 83 -14.67 -5.59 8.72
CA LYS A 83 -15.69 -4.58 9.05
C LYS A 83 -17.05 -4.88 8.42
N VAL A 84 -17.08 -5.27 7.15
CA VAL A 84 -18.32 -5.65 6.46
C VAL A 84 -18.95 -6.91 7.09
N GLN A 85 -18.13 -7.87 7.53
CA GLN A 85 -18.63 -9.06 8.25
C GLN A 85 -19.20 -8.70 9.62
N ASP A 86 -18.51 -7.85 10.37
CA ASP A 86 -18.95 -7.37 11.68
C ASP A 86 -20.26 -6.58 11.57
N GLU A 87 -20.38 -5.66 10.61
CA GLU A 87 -21.61 -4.91 10.33
C GLU A 87 -22.78 -5.82 9.95
N ARG A 88 -22.53 -6.84 9.12
CA ARG A 88 -23.55 -7.84 8.75
C ARG A 88 -23.99 -8.67 9.96
N ALA A 89 -23.05 -9.07 10.82
CA ALA A 89 -23.34 -9.82 12.03
C ALA A 89 -24.15 -8.98 13.03
N SER A 90 -23.78 -7.71 13.24
CA SER A 90 -24.55 -6.77 14.07
C SER A 90 -25.96 -6.57 13.53
N ARG A 91 -26.11 -6.33 12.23
CA ARG A 91 -27.43 -6.17 11.60
C ARG A 91 -28.28 -7.44 11.73
N TYR A 92 -27.67 -8.62 11.58
CA TYR A 92 -28.36 -9.89 11.78
C TYR A 92 -28.79 -10.06 13.24
N ALA A 93 -27.93 -9.74 14.21
CA ALA A 93 -28.26 -9.79 15.63
C ALA A 93 -29.40 -8.82 16.01
N GLU A 94 -29.42 -7.61 15.46
CA GLU A 94 -30.50 -6.64 15.69
C GLU A 94 -31.84 -7.11 15.13
N ILE A 95 -31.84 -7.65 13.91
CA ILE A 95 -33.07 -8.10 13.24
C ILE A 95 -33.60 -9.37 13.93
N TYR A 96 -32.78 -10.39 14.10
CA TYR A 96 -33.22 -11.71 14.57
C TYR A 96 -33.18 -11.87 16.09
N GLY A 97 -32.37 -11.09 16.81
CA GLY A 97 -32.38 -11.03 18.27
C GLY A 97 -33.61 -10.30 18.84
N ARG A 98 -34.38 -9.59 18.01
CA ARG A 98 -35.66 -8.96 18.38
C ARG A 98 -36.85 -9.94 18.34
N TYR A 99 -36.67 -11.12 17.74
CA TYR A 99 -37.73 -12.13 17.56
C TYR A 99 -37.69 -13.27 18.60
N TRP A 100 -36.90 -13.11 19.66
CA TRP A 100 -36.89 -13.95 20.86
C TRP A 100 -37.00 -13.08 22.10
#